data_AF-A0A9E8KHZ4-F1
#
_entry.id   AF-A0A9E8KHZ4-F1
#
_cell.length_a   1.000
_cell.length_b   1.000
_cell.length_c   1.000
_cell.angle_alpha   90.00
_cell.angle_beta   90.00
_cell.angle_gamma   90.00
#
_symmetry.space_group_name_H-M   'P 1'
#
loop_
_entity.id
_entity.type
_entity.pdbx_description
1 polymer ?
#
loop_
_entity_poly.entity_id
_entity_poly.type
_entity_poly.pdbx_seq_one_letter_code
_entity_poly.pdbx_strand_id
1 'polypeptide(L)'
;MPSIIPGFLKKPKKELTPQQRNFKLFAIGALLLLGGLSMIIAANFYLPPSLKQELITLISLIIACIGGVMAIIGYVKLLLSRINHFINRS
;
A
#
# COMPACT_ATOMS: atom_id res chain seq x y z
N MET A 1 -15.82 12.96 43.97
CA MET A 1 -16.86 12.35 43.10
C MET A 1 -16.17 11.43 42.11
N PRO A 2 -16.46 10.11 42.07
CA PRO A 2 -15.84 9.21 41.09
C PRO A 2 -16.59 9.29 39.75
N SER A 3 -15.87 9.55 38.65
CA SER A 3 -16.42 9.55 37.30
C SER A 3 -16.53 8.11 36.78
N ILE A 4 -17.75 7.60 36.78
CA ILE A 4 -18.09 6.28 36.22
C ILE A 4 -18.16 6.44 34.69
N ILE A 5 -17.06 6.14 33.99
CA ILE A 5 -17.07 6.09 32.52
C ILE A 5 -17.73 4.75 32.10
N PRO A 6 -18.86 4.77 31.37
CA PRO A 6 -19.55 3.54 30.98
C PRO A 6 -18.71 2.74 29.98
N GLY A 7 -18.58 1.42 30.23
CA GLY A 7 -17.79 0.48 29.43
C GLY A 7 -18.17 0.36 27.94
N PHE A 8 -19.29 0.96 27.52
CA PHE A 8 -19.73 1.06 26.13
C PHE A 8 -18.88 1.99 25.24
N LEU A 9 -18.06 2.87 25.83
CA LEU A 9 -17.12 3.72 25.06
C LEU A 9 -15.80 3.01 24.72
N LYS A 10 -15.64 1.75 25.11
CA LYS A 10 -14.50 0.92 24.68
C LYS A 10 -14.71 0.52 23.22
N LYS A 11 -14.39 1.43 22.28
CA LYS A 11 -14.30 1.10 20.85
C LYS A 11 -13.49 -0.20 20.74
N PRO A 12 -14.04 -1.27 20.15
CA PRO A 12 -13.27 -2.49 19.98
C PRO A 12 -12.06 -2.09 19.16
N LYS A 13 -10.89 -2.22 19.78
CA LYS A 13 -9.61 -2.07 19.10
C LYS A 13 -9.63 -3.17 18.04
N LYS A 14 -10.04 -2.81 16.82
CA LYS A 14 -10.19 -3.74 15.70
C LYS A 14 -8.77 -4.10 15.27
N GLU A 15 -8.17 -5.01 16.03
CA GLU A 15 -6.85 -5.52 15.77
C GLU A 15 -6.93 -6.22 14.42
N LEU A 16 -6.28 -5.62 13.42
CA LEU A 16 -6.29 -6.13 12.05
C LEU A 16 -5.69 -7.53 12.10
N THR A 17 -6.40 -8.50 11.51
CA THR A 17 -5.84 -9.84 11.34
C THR A 17 -4.51 -9.74 10.56
N PRO A 18 -3.55 -10.65 10.79
CA PRO A 18 -2.28 -10.64 10.06
C PRO A 18 -2.45 -10.55 8.54
N GLN A 19 -3.50 -11.18 8.00
CA GLN A 19 -3.91 -11.08 6.59
C GLN A 19 -4.31 -9.65 6.19
N GLN A 20 -5.16 -8.99 6.97
CA GLN A 20 -5.58 -7.61 6.68
C GLN A 20 -4.41 -6.63 6.72
N ARG A 21 -3.45 -6.85 7.62
CA ARG A 21 -2.23 -6.02 7.71
C ARG A 21 -1.34 -6.20 6.48
N ASN A 22 -1.15 -7.43 6.01
CA ASN A 22 -0.39 -7.70 4.78
C ASN A 22 -1.12 -7.16 3.54
N PHE A 23 -2.46 -7.25 3.50
CA PHE A 23 -3.27 -6.65 2.44
C PHE A 23 -3.14 -5.14 2.40
N LYS A 24 -3.14 -4.49 3.57
CA LYS A 24 -2.94 -3.05 3.66
C LYS A 24 -1.58 -2.64 3.09
N LEU A 25 -0.52 -3.40 3.37
CA LEU A 25 0.82 -3.13 2.85
C LEU A 25 0.88 -3.32 1.32
N PHE A 26 0.27 -4.38 0.80
CA PHE A 26 0.09 -4.58 -0.64
C PHE A 26 -0.64 -3.41 -1.29
N ALA A 27 -1.80 -3.02 -0.73
CA ALA A 27 -2.65 -1.97 -1.28
C ALA A 27 -1.93 -0.61 -1.29
N ILE A 28 -1.21 -0.28 -0.21
CA ILE A 28 -0.40 0.95 -0.15
C ILE A 28 0.68 0.92 -1.23
N GLY A 29 1.42 -0.19 -1.35
CA GLY A 29 2.44 -0.33 -2.40
C GLY A 29 1.85 -0.21 -3.81
N ALA A 30 0.72 -0.86 -4.07
CA ALA A 30 0.04 -0.83 -5.36
C ALA A 30 -0.46 0.57 -5.71
N LEU A 31 -1.03 1.30 -4.75
CA LEU A 31 -1.45 2.70 -4.93
C LEU A 31 -0.24 3.60 -5.22
N LEU A 32 0.88 3.36 -4.57
CA LEU A 32 2.11 4.15 -4.74
C LEU A 32 2.76 3.87 -6.10
N LEU A 33 2.75 2.60 -6.55
CA LEU A 33 3.15 2.19 -7.90
C LEU A 33 2.26 2.87 -8.95
N LEU A 34 0.95 2.71 -8.84
CA LEU A 34 -0.02 3.25 -9.80
C LEU A 34 0.04 4.78 -9.84
N GLY A 35 0.16 5.43 -8.67
CA GLY A 35 0.35 6.87 -8.57
C GLY A 35 1.64 7.33 -9.25
N GLY A 36 2.77 6.67 -8.99
CA GLY A 36 4.04 6.97 -9.65
C GLY A 36 3.98 6.79 -11.17
N LEU A 37 3.37 5.71 -11.65
CA LEU A 37 3.21 5.46 -13.08
C LEU A 37 2.27 6.48 -13.75
N SER A 38 1.19 6.85 -13.06
CA SER A 38 0.27 7.91 -13.51
C SER A 38 0.99 9.25 -13.60
N MET A 39 1.88 9.54 -12.66
CA MET A 39 2.69 10.76 -12.65
C MET A 39 3.69 10.81 -13.80
N ILE A 40 4.31 9.67 -14.16
CA ILE A 40 5.17 9.54 -15.35
C ILE A 40 4.38 9.87 -16.62
N ILE A 41 3.19 9.28 -16.77
CA ILE A 41 2.33 9.52 -17.92
C ILE A 41 1.91 10.99 -17.98
N ALA A 42 1.44 11.55 -16.85
CA ALA A 42 1.05 12.95 -16.76
C ALA A 42 2.22 13.89 -17.10
N ALA A 43 3.44 13.62 -16.60
CA ALA A 43 4.60 14.41 -16.93
C ALA A 43 4.89 14.42 -18.44
N ASN A 44 4.73 13.28 -19.12
CA ASN A 44 4.97 13.19 -20.56
C ASN A 44 3.86 13.83 -21.42
N PHE A 45 2.62 13.83 -20.95
CA PHE A 45 1.50 14.42 -21.70
C PHE A 45 1.35 15.94 -21.50
N TYR A 46 1.58 16.42 -20.29
CA TYR A 46 1.27 17.82 -19.92
C TYR A 46 2.48 18.75 -19.93
N LEU A 47 3.71 18.23 -19.82
CA LEU A 47 4.91 19.06 -19.90
C LEU A 47 5.54 18.95 -21.29
N PRO A 48 6.01 20.07 -21.86
CA PRO A 48 6.81 20.04 -23.07
C PRO A 48 8.19 19.41 -22.77
N PRO A 49 8.80 18.76 -23.78
CA PRO A 49 10.11 18.13 -23.66
C PRO A 49 11.13 19.13 -23.12
N SER A 50 11.57 18.88 -21.90
CA SER A 50 12.47 19.76 -21.15
C SER A 50 13.15 19.01 -20.00
N LEU A 51 14.30 19.54 -19.55
CA LEU A 51 15.03 19.02 -18.39
C LEU A 51 14.16 18.86 -17.12
N LYS A 52 13.15 19.73 -16.96
CA LYS A 52 12.21 19.66 -15.83
C LYS A 52 11.31 18.43 -15.92
N GLN A 53 10.82 18.09 -17.11
CA GLN A 53 10.01 16.89 -17.34
C GLN A 53 10.81 15.63 -17.03
N GLU A 54 12.06 15.55 -17.49
CA GLU A 54 12.94 14.40 -17.22
C GLU A 54 13.15 14.20 -15.72
N LEU A 55 13.41 15.27 -14.98
CA LEU A 55 13.62 15.20 -13.53
C LEU A 55 12.36 14.75 -12.78
N ILE A 56 11.19 15.30 -13.15
CA ILE A 56 9.90 14.90 -12.57
C ILE A 56 9.60 13.42 -12.88
N THR A 57 9.88 13.00 -14.12
CA THR A 57 9.70 11.61 -14.56
C THR A 57 10.61 10.68 -13.78
N LEU A 58 11.87 11.05 -13.56
CA LEU A 58 12.84 10.28 -12.79
C LEU A 58 12.42 10.13 -11.32
N ILE A 59 11.96 11.21 -10.68
CA ILE A 59 11.44 11.18 -9.30
C ILE A 59 10.21 10.25 -9.22
N SER A 60 9.30 10.39 -10.19
CA SER A 60 8.09 9.55 -10.27
C SER A 60 8.43 8.07 -10.47
N LEU A 61 9.49 7.78 -11.23
CA LEU A 61 10.00 6.43 -11.44
C LEU A 61 10.57 5.81 -10.16
N ILE A 62 11.32 6.57 -9.37
CA ILE A 62 11.83 6.11 -8.06
C ILE A 62 10.65 5.79 -7.13
N ILE A 63 9.65 6.66 -7.08
CA ILE A 63 8.41 6.45 -6.30
C ILE A 63 7.70 5.18 -6.77
N ALA A 64 7.52 5.01 -8.08
CA ALA A 64 6.90 3.83 -8.66
C ALA A 64 7.67 2.54 -8.29
N CYS A 65 9.01 2.56 -8.37
CA CYS A 65 9.85 1.42 -7.97
C CYS A 65 9.66 1.05 -6.50
N ILE A 66 9.67 2.02 -5.59
CA ILE A 66 9.45 1.77 -4.15
C ILE A 66 8.05 1.18 -3.93
N GLY A 67 7.03 1.75 -4.58
CA GLY A 67 5.67 1.24 -4.54
C GLY A 67 5.57 -0.20 -5.06
N GLY A 68 6.24 -0.50 -6.16
CA GLY A 68 6.31 -1.82 -6.77
C GLY A 68 6.93 -2.86 -5.85
N VAL A 69 8.08 -2.54 -5.23
CA VAL A 69 8.72 -3.44 -4.26
C VAL A 69 7.81 -3.69 -3.06
N MET A 70 7.17 -2.64 -2.51
CA MET A 70 6.21 -2.79 -1.42
C MET A 70 5.00 -3.66 -1.82
N ALA A 71 4.47 -3.45 -3.03
CA ALA A 71 3.36 -4.23 -3.56
C ALA A 71 3.74 -5.71 -3.69
N ILE A 72 4.88 -6.02 -4.29
CA ILE A 72 5.36 -7.40 -4.45
C ILE A 72 5.51 -8.07 -3.08
N ILE A 73 6.17 -7.42 -2.12
CA ILE A 73 6.35 -7.96 -0.76
C ILE A 73 4.99 -8.22 -0.10
N GLY A 74 4.05 -7.28 -0.20
CA GLY A 74 2.69 -7.45 0.33
C GLY A 74 1.94 -8.61 -0.33
N TYR A 75 2.06 -8.74 -1.65
CA TYR A 75 1.41 -9.81 -2.42
C TYR A 75 1.97 -11.19 -2.07
N VAL A 76 3.30 -11.32 -1.98
CA VAL A 76 3.95 -12.58 -1.59
C VAL A 76 3.46 -13.02 -0.20
N LYS A 77 3.36 -12.09 0.75
CA LYS A 77 2.83 -12.38 2.09
C LYS A 77 1.36 -12.82 2.08
N LEU A 78 0.54 -12.24 1.21
CA LEU A 78 -0.86 -12.66 1.03
C LEU A 78 -0.95 -14.06 0.40
N LEU A 79 -0.14 -14.32 -0.62
CA LEU A 79 -0.09 -15.59 -1.32
C LEU A 79 0.30 -16.71 -0.37
N LEU A 80 1.38 -16.52 0.41
CA LEU A 80 1.81 -17.45 1.44
C LEU A 80 0.74 -17.68 2.50
N SER A 81 0.04 -16.63 2.93
CA SER A 81 -1.04 -16.77 3.90
C SER A 81 -2.23 -17.59 3.36
N ARG A 82 -2.58 -17.44 2.08
CA ARG A 82 -3.59 -18.29 1.43
C ARG A 82 -3.13 -19.74 1.37
N ILE A 83 -1.91 -19.98 0.87
CA ILE A 83 -1.37 -21.34 0.73
C ILE A 83 -1.35 -22.04 2.09
N ASN A 84 -0.89 -21.36 3.14
CA ASN A 84 -0.86 -21.93 4.48
C ASN A 84 -2.28 -22.22 5.02
N HIS A 85 -3.26 -21.37 4.72
CA HIS A 85 -4.66 -21.65 5.07
C HIS A 85 -5.22 -22.87 4.33
N PHE A 86 -4.82 -23.11 3.09
CA PHE A 86 -5.24 -24.30 2.33
C PHE A 86 -4.56 -25.58 2.86
N ILE A 87 -3.25 -25.54 3.09
CA ILE A 87 -2.47 -26.69 3.57
C ILE A 87 -2.90 -27.08 4.99
N ASN A 88 -3.06 -26.12 5.90
CA ASN A 88 -3.41 -26.39 7.30
C ASN A 88 -4.90 -26.74 7.50
N ARG A 89 -5.67 -26.85 6.42
CA ARG A 89 -7.09 -27.25 6.41
C ARG A 89 -7.29 -28.63 5.76
N SER A 90 -6.22 -29.29 5.33
CA SER A 90 -6.18 -30.70 4.87
C SER A 90 -5.47 -31.56 5.90
#